data_AF-A0A8H5FVZ0-F1
#
_entry.id   AF-A0A8H5FVZ0-F1
#
_cell.length_a   1.000
_cell.length_b   1.000
_cell.length_c   1.000
_cell.angle_alpha   90.00
_cell.angle_beta   90.00
_cell.angle_gamma   90.00
#
_symmetry.space_group_name_H-M   'P 1'
#
loop_
_entity.id
_entity.type
_entity.pdbx_description
1 polymer ?
#
loop_
_entity_poly.entity_id
_entity_poly.type
_entity_poly.pdbx_seq_one_letter_code
_entity_poly.pdbx_strand_id
1 'polypeptide(L)'
;MNNLPAGRGVFALGKGGIPPNITGYLLNFPKLERWEDIESYYAQCDYLATFYEKIKGWWDHKKSYPWLLPSLNHCLSKMRPEHWDLIPSNTNQIEGSHANDNQVMETNHPLLDSILLAKKADDEVSRIIDLSLTSGVLPNQYTSSQSRYASQNQRKASSRLKQARTTAGKEKALSIKKHIKDLQAQLKEIEPSKTTRKQLRTSKQLTSTQASVMNSQAATERETTISSHSADVLCDMSLINSGMGHSMAADIAMSYGGVSTSSAMIKPVVGHFGPSSDTDYLDAFAYDFQSSLDSDAQPFGYY
;
A
#
# COMPACT_ATOMS: atom_id res chain seq x y z
N MET A 1 -35.45 -31.34 1.06
CA MET A 1 -34.01 -31.31 0.77
C MET A 1 -33.76 -30.11 -0.13
N ASN A 2 -33.19 -29.04 0.41
CA ASN A 2 -33.11 -27.75 -0.26
C ASN A 2 -32.01 -27.77 -1.33
N ASN A 3 -32.37 -27.42 -2.56
CA ASN A 3 -31.44 -27.21 -3.67
C ASN A 3 -30.59 -25.97 -3.36
N LEU A 4 -29.41 -26.17 -2.76
CA LEU A 4 -28.41 -25.14 -2.61
C LEU A 4 -27.96 -24.65 -4.00
N PRO A 5 -27.83 -23.34 -4.22
CA PRO A 5 -27.46 -22.78 -5.51
C PRO A 5 -26.12 -23.34 -6.00
N ALA A 6 -26.07 -23.66 -7.29
CA ALA A 6 -24.90 -24.30 -7.88
C ALA A 6 -23.66 -23.39 -7.81
N GLY A 7 -22.64 -23.86 -7.09
CA GLY A 7 -21.26 -23.78 -7.59
C GLY A 7 -20.26 -22.90 -6.86
N ARG A 8 -20.32 -22.75 -5.53
CA ARG A 8 -19.19 -22.21 -4.76
C ARG A 8 -18.93 -23.03 -3.48
N GLY A 9 -17.69 -22.97 -3.00
CA GLY A 9 -17.26 -23.63 -1.75
C GLY A 9 -17.00 -25.14 -1.88
N VAL A 10 -16.95 -25.84 -0.74
CA VAL A 10 -16.61 -27.27 -0.66
C VAL A 10 -17.59 -28.14 -1.47
N PHE A 11 -18.86 -27.75 -1.57
CA PHE A 11 -19.87 -28.47 -2.37
C PHE A 11 -19.58 -28.47 -3.88
N ALA A 12 -18.84 -27.47 -4.38
CA ALA A 12 -18.41 -27.46 -5.78
C ALA A 12 -17.33 -28.52 -6.06
N LEU A 13 -16.57 -28.93 -5.04
CA LEU A 13 -15.54 -29.97 -5.15
C LEU A 13 -16.17 -31.35 -5.44
N GLY A 14 -17.32 -31.66 -4.84
CA GLY A 14 -18.03 -32.93 -5.06
C GLY A 14 -18.47 -33.13 -6.51
N LYS A 15 -18.94 -32.06 -7.17
CA LYS A 15 -19.23 -32.10 -8.63
C LYS A 15 -17.98 -32.29 -9.47
N GLY A 16 -16.81 -32.03 -8.89
CA GLY A 16 -15.53 -32.05 -9.56
C GLY A 16 -14.82 -33.40 -9.60
N GLY A 17 -15.47 -34.48 -9.16
CA GLY A 17 -14.88 -35.83 -9.08
C GLY A 17 -14.13 -36.10 -7.78
N ILE A 18 -14.28 -35.23 -6.77
CA ILE A 18 -13.69 -35.47 -5.44
C ILE A 18 -14.58 -36.47 -4.68
N PRO A 19 -14.00 -37.57 -4.13
CA PRO A 19 -14.73 -38.54 -3.33
C PRO A 19 -15.57 -37.92 -2.19
N PRO A 20 -16.80 -38.41 -1.94
CA PRO A 20 -17.68 -37.86 -0.90
C PRO A 20 -17.08 -37.88 0.51
N ASN A 21 -16.30 -38.91 0.86
CA ASN A 21 -15.62 -39.00 2.16
C ASN A 21 -14.62 -37.85 2.37
N ILE A 22 -13.92 -37.43 1.31
CA ILE A 22 -13.01 -36.27 1.38
C ILE A 22 -13.81 -34.99 1.54
N THR A 23 -14.89 -34.80 0.79
CA THR A 23 -15.74 -33.61 0.96
C THR A 23 -16.37 -33.54 2.35
N GLY A 24 -16.79 -34.67 2.91
CA GLY A 24 -17.30 -34.77 4.28
C GLY A 24 -16.24 -34.42 5.32
N TYR A 25 -15.00 -34.88 5.12
CA TYR A 25 -13.86 -34.51 5.96
C TYR A 25 -13.59 -32.99 5.92
N LEU A 26 -13.55 -32.39 4.72
CA LEU A 26 -13.34 -30.93 4.57
C LEU A 26 -14.45 -30.09 5.21
N LEU A 27 -15.69 -30.59 5.20
CA LEU A 27 -16.83 -29.94 5.86
C LEU A 27 -16.78 -30.06 7.39
N ASN A 28 -15.91 -30.92 7.95
CA ASN A 28 -15.81 -31.11 9.39
C ASN A 28 -14.98 -30.02 10.09
N PHE A 29 -14.27 -29.17 9.34
CA PHE A 29 -13.38 -28.14 9.89
C PHE A 29 -14.01 -27.23 10.96
N PRO A 30 -15.24 -26.69 10.80
CA PRO A 30 -15.85 -25.84 11.83
C PRO A 30 -16.12 -26.55 13.15
N LYS A 31 -16.14 -27.89 13.16
CA LYS A 31 -16.45 -28.72 14.33
C LYS A 31 -15.22 -29.16 15.12
N LEU A 32 -14.01 -28.78 14.69
CA LEU A 32 -12.78 -29.13 15.38
C LEU A 32 -12.59 -28.21 16.58
N GLU A 33 -12.48 -28.78 17.78
CA GLU A 33 -12.38 -28.02 19.04
C GLU A 33 -10.95 -27.98 19.59
N ARG A 34 -10.12 -28.97 19.25
CA ARG A 34 -8.76 -29.12 19.76
C ARG A 34 -7.73 -28.66 18.75
N TRP A 35 -6.61 -28.15 19.24
CA TRP A 35 -5.53 -27.65 18.40
C TRP A 35 -4.88 -28.77 17.57
N GLU A 36 -4.70 -29.95 18.17
CA GLU A 36 -4.09 -31.12 17.54
C GLU A 36 -4.92 -31.63 16.36
N ASP A 37 -6.25 -31.55 16.47
CA ASP A 37 -7.18 -31.92 15.39
C ASP A 37 -7.06 -30.94 14.21
N ILE A 38 -6.80 -29.66 14.49
CA ILE A 38 -6.64 -28.61 13.47
C ILE A 38 -5.30 -28.75 12.75
N GLU A 39 -4.22 -29.03 13.46
CA GLU A 39 -2.93 -29.34 12.83
C GLU A 39 -3.02 -30.58 11.95
N SER A 40 -3.67 -31.63 12.45
CA SER A 40 -3.95 -32.85 11.68
C SER A 40 -4.78 -32.54 10.43
N TYR A 41 -5.76 -31.65 10.54
CA TYR A 41 -6.56 -31.19 9.43
C TYR A 41 -5.76 -30.42 8.37
N TYR A 42 -4.84 -29.54 8.78
CA TYR A 42 -3.94 -28.83 7.87
C TYR A 42 -3.01 -29.79 7.13
N ALA A 43 -2.37 -30.71 7.86
CA ALA A 43 -1.52 -31.74 7.27
C ALA A 43 -2.28 -32.61 6.26
N GLN A 44 -3.51 -33.01 6.59
CA GLN A 44 -4.35 -33.78 5.68
C GLN A 44 -4.76 -32.98 4.44
N CYS A 45 -5.04 -31.67 4.57
CA CYS A 45 -5.35 -30.81 3.43
C CYS A 45 -4.15 -30.64 2.50
N ASP A 46 -2.95 -30.43 3.04
CA ASP A 46 -1.71 -30.35 2.25
C ASP A 46 -1.42 -31.69 1.55
N TYR A 47 -1.62 -32.82 2.24
CA TYR A 47 -1.52 -34.15 1.62
C TYR A 47 -2.52 -34.32 0.46
N LEU A 48 -3.81 -34.04 0.68
CA LEU A 48 -4.84 -34.17 -0.35
C LEU A 48 -4.61 -33.24 -1.54
N ALA A 49 -4.05 -32.05 -1.33
CA ALA A 49 -3.69 -31.11 -2.39
C ALA A 49 -2.64 -31.67 -3.37
N THR A 50 -1.85 -32.69 -2.98
CA THR A 50 -0.91 -33.35 -3.90
C THR A 50 -1.59 -34.26 -4.91
N PHE A 51 -2.79 -34.77 -4.59
CA PHE A 51 -3.53 -35.71 -5.45
C PHE A 51 -4.65 -35.04 -6.24
N TYR A 52 -5.23 -33.96 -5.71
CA TYR A 52 -6.42 -33.35 -6.27
C TYR A 52 -6.21 -31.85 -6.54
N GLU A 53 -6.04 -31.48 -7.81
CA GLU A 53 -5.78 -30.09 -8.23
C GLU A 53 -6.89 -29.12 -7.77
N LYS A 54 -8.15 -29.57 -7.71
CA LYS A 54 -9.26 -28.74 -7.21
C LYS A 54 -9.17 -28.48 -5.71
N ILE A 55 -8.69 -29.46 -4.93
CA ILE A 55 -8.44 -29.28 -3.49
C ILE A 55 -7.26 -28.34 -3.30
N LYS A 56 -6.20 -28.48 -4.09
CA LYS A 56 -5.05 -27.57 -4.06
C LYS A 56 -5.46 -26.12 -4.29
N GLY A 57 -6.17 -25.82 -5.39
CA GLY A 57 -6.64 -24.45 -5.66
C GLY A 57 -7.58 -23.92 -4.57
N TRP A 58 -8.47 -24.77 -4.03
CA TRP A 58 -9.33 -24.41 -2.90
C TRP A 58 -8.50 -24.11 -1.63
N TRP A 59 -7.50 -24.94 -1.33
CA TRP A 59 -6.69 -24.83 -0.13
C TRP A 59 -5.73 -23.64 -0.19
N ASP A 60 -5.11 -23.40 -1.34
CA ASP A 60 -4.28 -22.21 -1.59
C ASP A 60 -5.09 -20.93 -1.44
N HIS A 61 -6.34 -20.92 -1.94
CA HIS A 61 -7.26 -19.81 -1.68
C HIS A 61 -7.53 -19.63 -0.18
N LYS A 62 -7.76 -20.70 0.59
CA LYS A 62 -7.94 -20.59 2.05
C LYS A 62 -6.71 -20.02 2.76
N LYS A 63 -5.51 -20.50 2.40
CA LYS A 63 -4.23 -20.02 2.95
C LYS A 63 -3.92 -18.57 2.59
N SER A 64 -4.38 -18.11 1.41
CA SER A 64 -4.16 -16.73 0.94
C SER A 64 -4.88 -15.67 1.79
N TYR A 65 -5.89 -16.06 2.58
CA TYR A 65 -6.64 -15.15 3.45
C TYR A 65 -6.50 -15.59 4.92
N PRO A 66 -5.49 -15.06 5.66
CA PRO A 66 -5.19 -15.51 7.03
C PRO A 66 -6.36 -15.39 8.03
N TRP A 67 -7.33 -14.51 7.75
CA TRP A 67 -8.51 -14.30 8.58
C TRP A 67 -9.63 -15.33 8.32
N LEU A 68 -9.60 -16.04 7.19
CA LEU A 68 -10.71 -16.86 6.74
C LEU A 68 -10.89 -18.12 7.59
N LEU A 69 -9.81 -18.88 7.85
CA LEU A 69 -9.88 -20.08 8.67
C LEU A 69 -10.22 -19.77 10.14
N PRO A 70 -9.62 -18.75 10.79
CA PRO A 70 -10.05 -18.28 12.12
C PRO A 70 -11.52 -17.85 12.19
N SER A 71 -12.07 -17.27 11.12
CA SER A 71 -13.48 -16.86 11.11
C SER A 71 -14.46 -18.04 11.12
N LEU A 72 -14.00 -19.23 10.71
CA LEU A 72 -14.82 -20.44 10.52
C LEU A 72 -14.74 -21.44 11.68
N ASN A 73 -13.77 -21.31 12.58
CA ASN A 73 -13.51 -22.30 13.63
C ASN A 73 -13.29 -21.62 14.99
N HIS A 74 -13.91 -22.18 16.04
CA HIS A 74 -13.87 -21.63 17.39
C HIS A 74 -12.45 -21.57 17.97
N CYS A 75 -11.70 -22.66 17.87
CA CYS A 75 -10.35 -22.79 18.44
C CYS A 75 -9.34 -21.82 17.80
N LEU A 76 -9.50 -21.49 16.52
CA LEU A 76 -8.62 -20.55 15.80
C LEU A 76 -9.00 -19.08 15.97
N SER A 77 -10.22 -18.81 16.42
CA SER A 77 -10.72 -17.44 16.53
C SER A 77 -10.08 -16.70 17.71
N LYS A 78 -9.80 -15.41 17.53
CA LYS A 78 -9.41 -14.51 18.63
C LYS A 78 -10.60 -13.94 19.40
N MET A 79 -11.81 -14.22 18.93
CA MET A 79 -13.04 -13.78 19.58
C MET A 79 -13.19 -14.50 20.92
N ARG A 80 -13.70 -13.79 21.93
CA ARG A 80 -13.97 -14.39 23.24
C ARG A 80 -15.04 -15.48 23.09
N PRO A 81 -14.93 -16.62 23.79
CA PRO A 81 -15.88 -17.73 23.66
C PRO A 81 -17.34 -17.30 23.85
N GLU A 82 -17.61 -16.40 24.78
CA GLU A 82 -18.96 -15.92 25.08
C GLU A 82 -19.59 -15.18 23.89
N HIS A 83 -18.78 -14.52 23.07
CA HIS A 83 -19.27 -13.87 21.84
C HIS A 83 -19.50 -14.88 20.72
N TRP A 84 -18.79 -16.01 20.73
CA TRP A 84 -18.99 -17.07 19.75
C TRP A 84 -20.33 -17.78 19.99
N ASP A 85 -20.65 -18.06 21.25
CA ASP A 85 -21.91 -18.71 21.65
C ASP A 85 -23.15 -17.87 21.31
N LEU A 86 -23.00 -16.54 21.21
CA LEU A 86 -24.07 -15.63 20.81
C LEU A 86 -24.36 -15.66 19.31
N ILE A 87 -23.48 -16.22 18.49
CA ILE A 87 -23.69 -16.28 17.05
C ILE A 87 -24.52 -17.54 16.75
N PRO A 88 -25.78 -17.38 16.31
CA PRO A 88 -26.64 -18.52 16.12
C PRO A 88 -26.09 -19.38 14.98
N SER A 89 -26.23 -20.70 15.11
CA SER A 89 -25.67 -21.69 14.17
C SER A 89 -26.23 -21.60 12.74
N ASN A 90 -27.28 -20.78 12.54
CA ASN A 90 -27.89 -20.47 11.25
C ASN A 90 -27.41 -19.14 10.63
N THR A 91 -26.63 -18.33 11.36
CA THR A 91 -26.04 -17.09 10.82
C THR A 91 -24.80 -17.43 10.01
N ASN A 92 -24.75 -16.93 8.78
CA ASN A 92 -23.52 -16.98 7.99
C ASN A 92 -22.48 -16.07 8.67
N GLN A 93 -21.36 -16.60 9.12
CA GLN A 93 -20.33 -15.80 9.80
C GLN A 93 -19.80 -14.62 8.93
N ILE A 94 -19.92 -14.74 7.60
CA ILE A 94 -19.64 -13.64 6.65
C ILE A 94 -20.69 -12.51 6.75
N GLU A 95 -21.94 -12.80 7.08
CA GLU A 95 -22.95 -11.75 7.35
C GLU A 95 -22.64 -11.00 8.65
N GLY A 96 -22.05 -11.67 9.64
CA GLY A 96 -21.51 -11.01 10.84
C GLY A 96 -20.40 -10.00 10.53
N SER A 97 -19.56 -10.26 9.51
CA SER A 97 -18.54 -9.30 9.11
C SER A 97 -19.14 -8.04 8.49
N HIS A 98 -20.28 -8.15 7.79
CA HIS A 98 -21.00 -6.97 7.29
C HIS A 98 -21.56 -6.11 8.43
N ALA A 99 -22.02 -6.72 9.53
CA ALA A 99 -22.43 -5.97 10.72
C ALA A 99 -21.24 -5.22 11.34
N ASN A 100 -20.07 -5.83 11.40
CA ASN A 100 -18.84 -5.18 11.89
C ASN A 100 -18.35 -4.07 10.92
N ASP A 101 -18.41 -4.28 9.61
CA ASP A 101 -18.11 -3.23 8.62
C ASP A 101 -19.09 -2.06 8.74
N ASN A 102 -20.36 -2.32 9.02
CA ASN A 102 -21.35 -1.27 9.29
C ASN A 102 -21.03 -0.50 10.58
N GLN A 103 -20.50 -1.17 11.60
CA GLN A 103 -20.04 -0.54 12.84
C GLN A 103 -18.79 0.33 12.61
N VAL A 104 -17.80 -0.17 11.87
CA VAL A 104 -16.55 0.53 11.56
C VAL A 104 -16.76 1.71 10.61
N MET A 105 -17.68 1.58 9.65
CA MET A 105 -18.02 2.65 8.71
C MET A 105 -19.04 3.65 9.29
N GLU A 106 -19.35 3.55 10.59
CA GLU A 106 -20.37 4.35 11.30
C GLU A 106 -21.74 4.35 10.58
N THR A 107 -21.99 3.35 9.75
CA THR A 107 -23.26 3.15 9.04
C THR A 107 -24.20 2.32 9.93
N ASN A 108 -24.20 2.63 11.22
CA ASN A 108 -24.95 1.91 12.24
C ASN A 108 -26.39 2.43 12.27
N HIS A 109 -27.03 2.46 11.09
CA HIS A 109 -28.45 2.74 11.03
C HIS A 109 -29.16 1.60 11.77
N PRO A 110 -30.00 1.91 12.78
CA PRO A 110 -30.93 0.95 13.35
C PRO A 110 -31.56 0.14 12.21
N LEU A 111 -31.79 -1.17 12.42
CA LEU A 111 -32.37 -2.02 11.36
C LEU A 111 -33.60 -1.39 10.71
N LEU A 112 -34.44 -0.73 11.51
CA LEU A 112 -35.58 0.04 11.05
C LEU A 112 -35.20 1.19 10.11
N ASP A 113 -34.20 1.99 10.45
CA ASP A 113 -33.70 3.08 9.59
C ASP A 113 -33.13 2.55 8.27
N SER A 114 -32.44 1.41 8.32
CA SER A 114 -31.95 0.75 7.11
C SER A 114 -33.10 0.30 6.20
N ILE A 115 -34.17 -0.27 6.77
CA ILE A 115 -35.39 -0.64 6.05
C ILE A 115 -36.07 0.60 5.45
N LEU A 116 -36.17 1.69 6.23
CA LEU A 116 -36.78 2.94 5.77
C LEU A 116 -35.96 3.61 4.65
N LEU A 117 -34.63 3.59 4.75
CA LEU A 117 -33.72 4.08 3.72
C LEU A 117 -33.83 3.26 2.44
N ALA A 118 -33.87 1.93 2.55
CA ALA A 118 -34.08 1.04 1.40
C ALA A 118 -35.43 1.31 0.73
N LYS A 119 -36.51 1.41 1.52
CA LYS A 119 -37.83 1.78 1.02
C LYS A 119 -37.81 3.11 0.28
N LYS A 120 -37.15 4.14 0.82
CA LYS A 120 -37.04 5.46 0.18
C LYS A 120 -36.30 5.37 -1.15
N ALA A 121 -35.27 4.53 -1.25
CA ALA A 121 -34.56 4.30 -2.50
C ALA A 121 -35.44 3.61 -3.54
N ASP A 122 -36.20 2.58 -3.14
CA ASP A 122 -37.14 1.87 -4.01
C ASP A 122 -38.28 2.79 -4.49
N ASP A 123 -38.85 3.60 -3.60
CA ASP A 123 -39.90 4.57 -3.92
C ASP A 123 -39.40 5.60 -4.96
N GLU A 124 -38.15 6.05 -4.86
CA GLU A 124 -37.55 6.97 -5.83
C GLU A 124 -37.32 6.30 -7.19
N VAL A 125 -36.88 5.04 -7.21
CA VAL A 125 -36.73 4.27 -8.46
C VAL A 125 -38.08 4.06 -9.13
N SER A 126 -39.11 3.68 -8.37
CA SER A 126 -40.49 3.53 -8.88
C SER A 126 -40.99 4.84 -9.48
N ARG A 127 -40.81 5.97 -8.77
CA ARG A 127 -41.19 7.29 -9.25
C ARG A 127 -40.51 7.66 -10.58
N ILE A 128 -39.22 7.33 -10.73
CA ILE A 128 -38.48 7.56 -11.97
C ILE A 128 -39.04 6.70 -13.11
N ILE A 129 -39.38 5.43 -12.84
CA ILE A 129 -39.99 4.53 -13.83
C ILE A 129 -41.34 5.09 -14.27
N ASP A 130 -42.21 5.46 -13.33
CA ASP A 130 -43.53 6.01 -13.63
C ASP A 130 -43.44 7.32 -14.44
N LEU A 131 -42.51 8.20 -14.08
CA LEU A 131 -42.24 9.42 -14.85
C LEU A 131 -41.73 9.10 -16.26
N SER A 132 -40.92 8.07 -16.43
CA SER A 132 -40.40 7.68 -17.74
C SER A 132 -41.50 7.09 -18.63
N LEU A 133 -42.43 6.32 -18.04
CA LEU A 133 -43.58 5.77 -18.72
C LEU A 133 -44.58 6.87 -19.12
N THR A 134 -44.83 7.82 -18.23
CA THR A 134 -45.79 8.91 -18.48
C THR A 134 -45.27 9.99 -19.42
N SER A 135 -43.99 10.37 -19.31
CA SER A 135 -43.39 11.41 -20.16
C SER A 135 -42.83 10.88 -21.49
N GLY A 136 -42.57 9.57 -21.59
CA GLY A 136 -41.87 8.95 -22.72
C GLY A 136 -40.37 9.26 -22.78
N VAL A 137 -39.82 9.96 -21.77
CA VAL A 137 -38.40 10.32 -21.70
C VAL A 137 -37.70 9.45 -20.65
N LEU A 138 -36.81 8.57 -21.10
CA LEU A 138 -36.02 7.74 -20.21
C LEU A 138 -34.97 8.57 -19.44
N PRO A 139 -34.73 8.27 -18.15
CA PRO A 139 -33.67 8.91 -17.39
C PRO A 139 -32.31 8.63 -18.04
N ASN A 140 -31.49 9.67 -18.21
CA ASN A 140 -30.16 9.50 -18.76
C ASN A 140 -29.28 8.71 -17.77
N GLN A 141 -28.91 7.49 -18.14
CA GLN A 141 -28.06 6.58 -17.37
C GLN A 141 -26.76 7.22 -16.86
N TYR A 142 -26.21 8.17 -17.63
CA TYR A 142 -24.97 8.89 -17.29
C TYR A 142 -25.16 10.00 -16.24
N THR A 143 -26.40 10.37 -15.92
CA THR A 143 -26.75 11.41 -14.92
C THR A 143 -27.34 10.85 -13.63
N SER A 144 -27.39 9.52 -13.51
CA SER A 144 -27.85 8.85 -12.29
C SER A 144 -27.07 9.32 -11.06
N SER A 145 -27.70 9.26 -9.88
CA SER A 145 -27.00 9.53 -8.61
C SER A 145 -25.78 8.61 -8.47
N GLN A 146 -25.93 7.34 -8.82
CA GLN A 146 -24.86 6.35 -8.83
C GLN A 146 -23.69 6.76 -9.74
N SER A 147 -23.93 7.14 -11.00
CA SER A 147 -22.85 7.57 -11.90
C SER A 147 -22.14 8.83 -11.38
N ARG A 148 -22.88 9.76 -10.76
CA ARG A 148 -22.33 10.97 -10.12
C ARG A 148 -21.46 10.62 -8.92
N TYR A 149 -21.92 9.75 -8.03
CA TYR A 149 -21.13 9.31 -6.87
C TYR A 149 -19.88 8.53 -7.31
N ALA A 150 -20.00 7.62 -8.27
CA ALA A 150 -18.85 6.91 -8.83
C ALA A 150 -17.82 7.87 -9.42
N SER A 151 -18.27 8.84 -10.23
CA SER A 151 -17.41 9.88 -10.81
C SER A 151 -16.77 10.76 -9.74
N GLN A 152 -17.50 11.14 -8.69
CA GLN A 152 -16.98 11.93 -7.59
C GLN A 152 -15.93 11.15 -6.79
N ASN A 153 -16.19 9.88 -6.51
CA ASN A 153 -15.24 8.99 -5.83
C ASN A 153 -13.97 8.80 -6.67
N GLN A 154 -14.11 8.61 -7.98
CA GLN A 154 -12.97 8.57 -8.89
C GLN A 154 -12.16 9.86 -8.85
N ARG A 155 -12.81 11.04 -8.91
CA ARG A 155 -12.12 12.34 -8.80
C ARG A 155 -11.39 12.49 -7.47
N LYS A 156 -12.01 12.10 -6.35
CA LYS A 156 -11.38 12.10 -5.02
C LYS A 156 -10.17 11.16 -4.99
N ALA A 157 -10.30 9.95 -5.53
CA ALA A 157 -9.20 8.99 -5.62
C ALA A 157 -8.03 9.52 -6.46
N SER A 158 -8.32 10.11 -7.64
CA SER A 158 -7.29 10.75 -8.47
C SER A 158 -6.61 11.93 -7.77
N SER A 159 -7.37 12.74 -7.02
CA SER A 159 -6.82 13.84 -6.22
C SER A 159 -5.88 13.33 -5.13
N ARG A 160 -6.27 12.28 -4.40
CA ARG A 160 -5.44 11.62 -3.38
C ARG A 160 -4.16 11.05 -3.99
N LEU A 161 -4.26 10.38 -5.14
CA LEU A 161 -3.10 9.85 -5.85
C LEU A 161 -2.15 10.97 -6.30
N LYS A 162 -2.68 12.07 -6.82
CA LYS A 162 -1.88 13.25 -7.20
C LYS A 162 -1.18 13.83 -5.97
N GLN A 163 -1.88 13.98 -4.85
CA GLN A 163 -1.32 14.48 -3.61
C GLN A 163 -0.19 13.57 -3.11
N ALA A 164 -0.39 12.25 -3.08
CA ALA A 164 0.63 11.27 -2.70
C ALA A 164 1.87 11.34 -3.60
N ARG A 165 1.71 11.54 -4.91
CA ARG A 165 2.83 11.76 -5.83
C ARG A 165 3.59 13.05 -5.51
N THR A 166 2.87 14.14 -5.20
CA THR A 166 3.51 15.41 -4.86
C THR A 166 4.25 15.36 -3.51
N THR A 167 3.72 14.66 -2.51
CA THR A 167 4.39 14.48 -1.21
C THR A 167 5.64 13.63 -1.37
N ALA A 168 5.55 12.49 -2.06
CA ALA A 168 6.71 11.65 -2.37
C ALA A 168 7.80 12.41 -3.17
N GLY A 169 7.40 13.29 -4.10
CA GLY A 169 8.32 14.17 -4.82
C GLY A 169 9.03 15.17 -3.91
N LYS A 170 8.30 15.80 -2.97
CA LYS A 170 8.87 16.72 -1.98
C LYS A 170 9.84 16.02 -1.03
N GLU A 171 9.51 14.82 -0.57
CA GLU A 171 10.39 14.01 0.29
C GLU A 171 11.70 13.66 -0.41
N LYS A 172 11.63 13.22 -1.68
CA LYS A 172 12.83 12.98 -2.50
C LYS A 172 13.67 14.24 -2.66
N ALA A 173 13.03 15.39 -2.93
CA ALA A 173 13.74 16.66 -3.07
C ALA A 173 14.43 17.10 -1.75
N LEU A 174 13.79 16.87 -0.60
CA LEU A 174 14.40 17.12 0.71
C LEU A 174 15.58 16.20 0.98
N SER A 175 15.46 14.92 0.64
CA SER A 175 16.55 13.94 0.76
C SER A 175 17.77 14.33 -0.09
N ILE A 176 17.56 14.72 -1.36
CA ILE A 176 18.63 15.20 -2.25
C ILE A 176 19.28 16.47 -1.68
N LYS A 177 18.49 17.43 -1.18
CA LYS A 177 19.03 18.65 -0.56
C LYS A 177 19.89 18.35 0.67
N LYS A 178 19.50 17.37 1.48
CA LYS A 178 20.30 16.92 2.63
C LYS A 178 21.63 16.34 2.15
N HIS A 179 21.59 15.46 1.14
CA HIS A 179 22.81 14.85 0.59
C HIS A 179 23.78 15.88 -0.01
N ILE A 180 23.27 16.91 -0.70
CA ILE A 180 24.09 18.02 -1.20
C ILE A 180 24.78 18.76 -0.05
N LYS A 181 24.06 19.04 1.06
CA LYS A 181 24.65 19.69 2.23
C LYS A 181 25.73 18.83 2.89
N ASP A 182 25.50 17.54 3.00
CA ASP A 182 26.45 16.60 3.60
C ASP A 182 27.73 16.53 2.75
N LEU A 183 27.61 16.46 1.41
CA LEU A 183 28.75 16.51 0.49
C LEU A 183 29.51 17.84 0.55
N GLN A 184 28.80 18.97 0.69
CA GLN A 184 29.43 20.29 0.88
C GLN A 184 30.20 20.36 2.21
N ALA A 185 29.70 19.73 3.27
CA ALA A 185 30.41 19.64 4.55
C ALA A 185 31.69 18.80 4.42
N GLN A 186 31.63 17.66 3.73
CA GLN A 186 32.81 16.82 3.46
C GLN A 186 33.87 17.55 2.62
N LEU A 187 33.45 18.28 1.57
CA LEU A 187 34.38 19.09 0.78
C LEU A 187 35.09 20.16 1.62
N LYS A 188 34.39 20.77 2.58
CA LYS A 188 34.97 21.76 3.49
C LYS A 188 35.96 21.14 4.48
N GLU A 189 35.79 19.88 4.84
CA GLU A 189 36.72 19.12 5.69
C GLU A 189 37.98 18.67 4.92
N ILE A 190 37.81 18.26 3.66
CA ILE A 190 38.90 17.85 2.78
C ILE A 190 39.74 19.05 2.30
N GLU A 191 39.12 20.23 2.12
CA GLU A 191 39.90 21.44 1.83
C GLU A 191 40.93 21.66 2.95
N PRO A 192 42.24 21.51 2.65
CA PRO A 192 43.27 21.54 3.67
C PRO A 192 43.19 22.88 4.39
N SER A 193 43.07 22.83 5.72
CA SER A 193 43.03 24.04 6.55
C SER A 193 44.11 25.01 6.06
N LYS A 194 43.79 26.30 5.96
CA LYS A 194 44.73 27.31 5.44
C LYS A 194 46.10 27.26 6.15
N THR A 195 46.13 26.72 7.38
CA THR A 195 47.29 26.31 8.16
C THR A 195 48.15 25.21 7.50
N THR A 196 47.57 24.11 7.04
CA THR A 196 48.29 23.03 6.33
C THR A 196 48.87 23.52 5.00
N ARG A 197 48.14 24.36 4.25
CA ARG A 197 48.66 25.02 3.03
C ARG A 197 49.84 25.97 3.32
N LYS A 198 49.86 26.65 4.47
CA LYS A 198 51.00 27.49 4.89
C LYS A 198 52.22 26.64 5.27
N GLN A 199 52.03 25.52 5.96
CA GLN A 199 53.12 24.58 6.31
C GLN A 199 53.74 23.91 5.08
N LEU A 200 52.93 23.59 4.05
CA LEU A 200 53.43 23.10 2.76
C LEU A 200 54.21 24.14 1.95
N ARG A 201 53.93 25.44 2.15
CA ARG A 201 54.68 26.53 1.50
C ARG A 201 56.03 26.79 2.18
N THR A 202 56.10 26.73 3.51
CA THR A 202 57.37 26.91 4.24
C THR A 202 58.33 25.74 4.03
N SER A 203 57.81 24.50 3.94
CA SER A 203 58.61 23.32 3.60
C SER A 203 59.10 23.29 2.14
N LYS A 204 58.32 23.81 1.18
CA LYS A 204 58.78 24.01 -0.21
C LYS A 204 59.87 25.08 -0.35
N GLN A 205 59.86 26.13 0.49
CA GLN A 205 60.94 27.11 0.49
C GLN A 205 62.26 26.51 1.03
N LEU A 206 62.22 25.64 2.05
CA LEU A 206 63.42 24.98 2.59
C LEU A 206 64.05 23.97 1.61
N THR A 207 63.24 23.27 0.82
CA THR A 207 63.74 22.31 -0.19
C THR A 207 64.24 22.98 -1.47
N SER A 208 63.69 24.15 -1.84
CA SER A 208 64.22 24.98 -2.93
C SER A 208 65.64 25.49 -2.63
N THR A 209 65.96 25.80 -1.38
CA THR A 209 67.32 26.25 -1.00
C THR A 209 68.32 25.10 -0.97
N GLN A 210 67.91 23.89 -0.59
CA GLN A 210 68.77 22.70 -0.66
C GLN A 210 69.00 22.20 -2.09
N ALA A 211 68.00 22.26 -2.97
CA ALA A 211 68.16 21.89 -4.38
C ALA A 211 69.13 22.83 -5.13
N SER A 212 69.15 24.12 -4.78
CA SER A 212 70.14 25.07 -5.34
C SER A 212 71.58 24.80 -4.86
N VAL A 213 71.76 24.17 -3.69
CA VAL A 213 73.09 23.82 -3.15
C VAL A 213 73.59 22.48 -3.71
N MET A 214 72.70 21.52 -3.98
CA MET A 214 73.10 20.24 -4.59
C MET A 214 73.34 20.33 -6.11
N ASN A 215 72.72 21.30 -6.81
CA ASN A 215 73.00 21.52 -8.24
C ASN A 215 74.37 22.17 -8.51
N SER A 216 75.01 22.77 -7.51
CA SER A 216 76.41 23.24 -7.58
C SER A 216 77.45 22.13 -7.31
N GLN A 217 77.03 20.95 -6.86
CA GLN A 217 77.92 19.79 -6.63
C GLN A 217 77.78 18.71 -7.72
N ALA A 218 76.71 18.71 -8.50
CA ALA A 218 76.48 17.76 -9.59
C ALA A 218 77.09 18.17 -10.95
N ALA A 219 77.77 19.33 -11.04
CA ALA A 219 78.48 19.77 -12.24
C ALA A 219 79.91 19.20 -12.38
N THR A 220 80.37 18.39 -11.41
CA THR A 220 81.74 17.84 -11.40
C THR A 220 81.81 16.33 -11.62
N GLU A 221 80.68 15.62 -11.65
CA GLU A 221 80.67 14.15 -11.78
C GLU A 221 79.50 13.72 -12.68
N ARG A 222 79.75 13.65 -14.00
CA ARG A 222 79.14 12.71 -14.98
C ARG A 222 79.56 13.04 -16.42
N GLU A 223 80.87 13.08 -16.66
CA GLU A 223 81.42 12.34 -17.80
C GLU A 223 81.45 10.86 -17.39
N THR A 224 81.27 9.93 -18.33
CA THR A 224 81.03 8.48 -18.12
C THR A 224 79.73 8.18 -17.37
N THR A 225 78.65 7.71 -18.02
CA THR A 225 78.60 6.36 -18.57
C THR A 225 77.40 6.26 -19.51
N ILE A 226 77.70 5.99 -20.76
CA ILE A 226 76.83 5.52 -21.83
C ILE A 226 76.31 4.12 -21.45
N SER A 227 75.06 3.79 -21.78
CA SER A 227 74.71 2.56 -22.53
C SER A 227 73.38 1.91 -22.12
N SER A 228 72.47 1.89 -23.10
CA SER A 228 71.57 0.79 -23.47
C SER A 228 70.18 0.64 -22.82
N HIS A 229 69.24 0.34 -23.73
CA HIS A 229 67.88 -0.20 -23.61
C HIS A 229 66.74 0.85 -23.68
N SER A 230 66.06 1.11 -24.82
CA SER A 230 65.34 0.22 -25.79
C SER A 230 64.29 -0.65 -25.10
N ALA A 231 63.02 -0.76 -25.46
CA ALA A 231 62.11 -0.15 -26.44
C ALA A 231 60.67 -0.53 -25.97
N ASP A 232 59.65 -0.03 -26.70
CA ASP A 232 58.26 -0.53 -26.72
C ASP A 232 57.37 -0.14 -25.50
N VAL A 233 56.10 0.27 -25.61
CA VAL A 233 55.03 0.01 -26.58
C VAL A 233 54.08 1.22 -26.62
N LEU A 234 53.86 1.74 -27.83
CA LEU A 234 52.66 2.46 -28.26
C LEU A 234 51.45 1.52 -28.25
N CYS A 235 50.32 1.90 -27.64
CA CYS A 235 48.99 1.78 -28.26
C CYS A 235 47.85 2.21 -27.34
N ASP A 236 46.84 2.80 -27.98
CA ASP A 236 45.42 2.83 -27.62
C ASP A 236 44.88 3.96 -26.72
N MET A 237 44.70 5.12 -27.35
CA MET A 237 43.75 6.16 -26.95
C MET A 237 42.82 6.45 -28.13
N SER A 238 41.79 5.61 -28.32
CA SER A 238 40.58 5.97 -29.06
C SER A 238 39.44 5.01 -28.69
N LEU A 239 38.18 5.47 -28.88
CA LEU A 239 36.91 4.72 -28.75
C LEU A 239 36.38 4.62 -27.29
N ILE A 240 35.17 5.04 -26.90
CA ILE A 240 33.91 5.37 -27.59
C ILE A 240 33.16 6.44 -26.80
N ASN A 241 32.83 7.52 -27.49
CA ASN A 241 31.80 8.48 -27.16
C ASN A 241 30.54 8.00 -27.89
N SER A 242 29.59 7.33 -27.23
CA SER A 242 28.27 6.99 -27.82
C SER A 242 27.28 6.43 -26.78
N GLY A 243 26.06 7.02 -26.76
CA GLY A 243 24.81 6.38 -26.31
C GLY A 243 24.55 6.49 -24.80
N MET A 244 23.39 6.92 -24.30
CA MET A 244 22.05 6.98 -24.88
C MET A 244 21.30 8.15 -24.23
N GLY A 245 21.02 9.18 -25.03
CA GLY A 245 19.81 9.96 -24.86
C GLY A 245 18.64 9.09 -25.33
N HIS A 246 17.78 8.65 -24.41
CA HIS A 246 16.45 8.16 -24.77
C HIS A 246 15.42 9.23 -24.40
N SER A 247 15.15 10.03 -25.43
CA SER A 247 13.89 10.69 -25.68
C SER A 247 12.76 9.65 -25.71
N MET A 248 11.81 9.77 -24.79
CA MET A 248 10.43 9.36 -25.03
C MET A 248 9.53 10.56 -24.79
N ALA A 249 9.43 11.40 -25.82
CA ALA A 249 8.37 12.37 -26.03
C ALA A 249 7.56 11.90 -27.26
N ALA A 250 6.46 11.19 -26.98
CA ALA A 250 5.34 10.84 -27.84
C ALA A 250 4.36 10.12 -26.88
N ASP A 251 3.09 10.46 -26.65
CA ASP A 251 2.09 11.14 -27.46
C ASP A 251 1.16 11.97 -26.54
N ILE A 252 1.09 13.28 -26.77
CA ILE A 252 -0.04 14.11 -26.35
C ILE A 252 -0.55 14.81 -27.61
N ALA A 253 -1.36 14.09 -28.37
CA ALA A 253 -2.10 14.62 -29.51
C ALA A 253 -3.50 13.99 -29.51
N MET A 254 -4.42 14.56 -28.75
CA MET A 254 -5.86 14.40 -28.99
C MET A 254 -6.54 15.75 -28.80
N SER A 255 -6.64 16.45 -29.92
CA SER A 255 -7.82 17.17 -30.40
C SER A 255 -8.41 18.29 -29.52
N TYR A 256 -8.03 19.52 -29.86
CA TYR A 256 -8.86 20.70 -29.69
C TYR A 256 -10.07 20.64 -30.63
N GLY A 257 -11.25 20.41 -30.07
CA GLY A 257 -12.54 20.65 -30.73
C GLY A 257 -13.31 21.70 -29.93
N GLY A 258 -13.11 22.97 -30.27
CA GLY A 258 -13.87 24.08 -29.72
C GLY A 258 -15.28 24.11 -30.31
N VAL A 259 -16.29 24.06 -29.45
CA VAL A 259 -17.62 24.59 -29.76
C VAL A 259 -17.95 25.60 -28.68
N SER A 260 -17.80 26.87 -29.07
CA SER A 260 -18.28 28.03 -28.34
C SER A 260 -19.82 27.98 -28.33
N THR A 261 -20.42 27.83 -27.17
CA THR A 261 -21.83 28.18 -26.95
C THR A 261 -21.90 29.18 -25.81
N SER A 262 -22.21 30.41 -26.21
CA SER A 262 -22.61 31.49 -25.31
C SER A 262 -23.81 31.02 -24.47
N SER A 263 -23.62 30.88 -23.16
CA SER A 263 -24.72 30.69 -22.21
C SER A 263 -24.68 31.80 -21.18
N ALA A 264 -25.79 32.50 -21.10
CA ALA A 264 -25.99 33.75 -20.39
C ALA A 264 -25.72 33.62 -18.88
N MET A 265 -25.17 34.70 -18.32
CA MET A 265 -25.09 34.95 -16.89
C MET A 265 -26.47 34.84 -16.23
N ILE A 266 -26.67 33.80 -15.42
CA ILE A 266 -27.67 33.81 -14.35
C ILE A 266 -26.89 34.04 -13.05
N LYS A 267 -27.08 35.21 -12.45
CA LYS A 267 -26.52 35.58 -11.15
C LYS A 267 -27.11 34.65 -10.07
N PRO A 268 -26.30 33.97 -9.24
CA PRO A 268 -26.82 33.30 -8.07
C PRO A 268 -27.21 34.34 -7.03
N VAL A 269 -28.45 34.25 -6.56
CA VAL A 269 -28.99 34.99 -5.41
C VAL A 269 -28.19 34.57 -4.17
N VAL A 270 -27.50 35.54 -3.57
CA VAL A 270 -26.79 35.39 -2.32
C VAL A 270 -27.83 35.30 -1.20
N GLY A 271 -28.17 34.07 -0.79
CA GLY A 271 -28.91 33.82 0.43
C GLY A 271 -27.98 33.96 1.64
N HIS A 272 -28.16 35.04 2.39
CA HIS A 272 -27.55 35.26 3.71
C HIS A 272 -28.06 34.19 4.68
N PHE A 273 -27.24 33.18 4.99
CA PHE A 273 -27.43 32.34 6.18
C PHE A 273 -26.48 32.86 7.26
N GLY A 274 -27.06 33.42 8.30
CA GLY A 274 -26.34 33.92 9.47
C GLY A 274 -25.71 32.79 10.28
N PRO A 275 -24.68 33.10 11.09
CA PRO A 275 -24.02 32.11 11.92
C PRO A 275 -24.92 31.72 13.10
N SER A 276 -25.29 30.44 13.16
CA SER A 276 -25.83 29.82 14.37
C SER A 276 -24.67 29.60 15.33
N SER A 277 -24.65 30.38 16.41
CA SER A 277 -23.80 30.17 17.58
C SER A 277 -24.32 28.97 18.35
N ASP A 278 -23.67 27.82 18.24
CA ASP A 278 -23.72 26.75 19.24
C ASP A 278 -22.33 26.11 19.30
N THR A 279 -21.41 26.84 19.91
CA THR A 279 -20.23 26.27 20.56
C THR A 279 -20.64 26.01 22.00
N ASP A 280 -20.73 24.74 22.39
CA ASP A 280 -20.38 24.20 23.71
C ASP A 280 -20.85 22.74 23.76
N TYR A 281 -20.11 21.89 24.49
CA TYR A 281 -20.27 20.43 24.66
C TYR A 281 -19.49 19.54 23.69
N LEU A 282 -18.22 19.28 24.00
CA LEU A 282 -17.74 18.04 24.63
C LEU A 282 -16.21 17.91 24.47
N ASP A 283 -15.48 18.65 25.29
CA ASP A 283 -14.11 18.33 25.69
C ASP A 283 -14.21 17.62 27.05
N ALA A 284 -14.04 16.29 27.08
CA ALA A 284 -13.59 15.53 28.25
C ALA A 284 -13.71 14.01 27.99
N PHE A 285 -12.68 13.38 27.43
CA PHE A 285 -12.33 11.98 27.74
C PHE A 285 -10.87 11.73 27.35
N ALA A 286 -9.95 12.37 28.08
CA ALA A 286 -8.58 11.90 28.20
C ALA A 286 -8.53 10.98 29.42
N TYR A 287 -8.66 9.67 29.21
CA TYR A 287 -8.34 8.69 30.25
C TYR A 287 -6.92 8.18 30.03
N ASP A 288 -6.11 8.55 31.00
CA ASP A 288 -4.75 8.15 31.28
C ASP A 288 -4.71 6.64 31.55
N PHE A 289 -3.90 5.89 30.79
CA PHE A 289 -3.64 4.48 31.06
C PHE A 289 -2.14 4.22 31.04
N GLN A 290 -1.51 4.51 32.18
CA GLN A 290 -0.15 4.10 32.46
C GLN A 290 -0.01 3.58 33.89
N SER A 291 0.62 2.39 33.98
CA SER A 291 1.26 1.77 35.16
C SER A 291 0.46 0.84 36.09
N SER A 292 0.69 -0.47 35.93
CA SER A 292 1.10 -1.42 36.99
C SER A 292 1.55 -2.72 36.31
N LEU A 293 2.85 -2.95 36.03
CA LEU A 293 3.86 -3.58 36.90
C LEU A 293 3.38 -4.81 37.68
N ASP A 294 3.97 -5.94 37.29
CA ASP A 294 4.51 -7.08 38.05
C ASP A 294 3.74 -7.67 39.24
N SER A 295 3.38 -8.95 39.13
CA SER A 295 3.63 -9.97 40.18
C SER A 295 3.26 -11.39 39.71
N ASP A 296 4.29 -12.25 39.61
CA ASP A 296 4.38 -13.62 40.11
C ASP A 296 3.38 -14.73 39.70
N ALA A 297 3.96 -15.71 38.99
CA ALA A 297 3.99 -17.16 39.29
C ALA A 297 2.73 -17.88 39.84
N GLN A 298 2.31 -18.95 39.14
CA GLN A 298 2.32 -20.35 39.60
C GLN A 298 1.96 -21.29 38.42
N PRO A 299 2.53 -22.51 38.33
CA PRO A 299 2.25 -23.47 37.26
C PRO A 299 1.11 -24.42 37.66
N PHE A 300 0.08 -24.54 36.83
CA PHE A 300 -0.88 -25.64 36.95
C PHE A 300 -0.45 -26.80 36.06
N GLY A 301 0.02 -27.87 36.70
CA GLY A 301 0.05 -29.20 36.11
C GLY A 301 -1.34 -29.82 36.16
N TYR A 302 -1.70 -30.55 35.11
CA TYR A 302 -2.79 -31.51 35.14
C TYR A 302 -2.34 -32.83 34.52
N TYR A 303 -2.73 -33.89 35.23
CA TYR A 303 -2.64 -35.31 34.90
C TYR A 303 -3.33 -35.67 33.57
#